data_AF-A0A851H9V8-F1
#
_entry.id   AF-A0A851H9V8-F1
#
_cell.length_a   1.000
_cell.length_b   1.000
_cell.length_c   1.000
_cell.angle_alpha   90.00
_cell.angle_beta   90.00
_cell.angle_gamma   90.00
#
_symmetry.space_group_name_H-M   'P 1'
#
loop_
_entity.id
_entity.type
_entity.pdbx_description
1 polymer ?
#
loop_
_entity_poly.entity_id
_entity_poly.type
_entity_poly.pdbx_seq_one_letter_code
_entity_poly.pdbx_strand_id
1 'polypeptide(L)'
;MLDFFSRGNKSKSDPLANAAAAKAYADALKQEYGAAAHEKMTEMLAEVNAQSVRVTADLLDAVLTLNLELQPLHDNLCTQYFLNSRMPKVLEGQLRAQILSFGKELLDFYQRALSFDVDVQQEERLRAMLPLVLVRMMHYFGEFARWQYLRHFSPDDVFWLNVNQLYRFAEKMRVDSTPVFLFGEESPGTTVQDQYLIMLMLSLLSSGNLTQRQFNFSYHILCLVSNRMSLHPEYAQDASFAVVLNEAKPAMRPAGDMASDAARYWSTADMVEIIHGWATVMEGGRLPPELKPLIEPGIDAGLLRMLCREWAAQPVRFERAERTVVTNRNLEVAHRLSLLHRLIRQPDEASQVQTRHADTDSFDDAANIRIYGFVTSRKRDRSTLALAPLSGDAAMPAAQSRDEFLRWSVDNVSQTGLGVTLDVLGNEWVSLGGLVGYRDVDSNNWSLGLIRRVKRANQRERIYLGLETLSSRPVAASIRPVDSKLIDPTLPQEMVWLSGHISLFVPFDRGGRRINALIMPISCYTLGKQYYMTARGKHFQIALGKVLEKGSDWCLAEIELVKALEKLPLVM
;
A
#
# COMPACT_ATOMS: atom_id res chain seq x y z
N MET A 1 28.63 36.93 -14.26
CA MET A 1 29.48 36.60 -13.09
C MET A 1 28.56 36.37 -11.93
N LEU A 2 28.49 35.14 -11.45
CA LEU A 2 27.76 34.75 -10.25
C LEU A 2 28.53 35.30 -9.04
N ASP A 3 27.94 36.24 -8.31
CA ASP A 3 28.50 36.80 -7.07
C ASP A 3 28.17 35.84 -5.90
N PHE A 4 28.62 34.58 -6.04
CA PHE A 4 28.37 33.51 -5.09
C PHE A 4 29.31 33.72 -3.88
N PHE A 5 28.72 34.00 -2.71
CA PHE A 5 29.35 34.14 -1.38
C PHE A 5 30.00 35.49 -1.01
N SER A 6 29.23 36.59 -0.94
CA SER A 6 29.64 37.78 -0.17
C SER A 6 29.45 37.61 1.35
N ARG A 7 29.96 36.51 1.91
CA ARG A 7 30.32 36.41 3.34
C ARG A 7 31.63 35.63 3.48
N GLY A 8 32.73 36.35 3.25
CA GLY A 8 34.02 36.13 3.90
C GLY A 8 34.71 34.78 3.66
N ASN A 9 35.27 34.55 2.48
CA ASN A 9 36.66 34.09 2.32
C ASN A 9 37.07 34.08 0.84
N LYS A 10 38.36 34.33 0.59
CA LYS A 10 39.02 34.56 -0.71
C LYS A 10 38.56 33.63 -1.86
N SER A 11 38.21 34.22 -3.00
CA SER A 11 38.29 33.64 -4.36
C SER A 11 37.86 32.17 -4.50
N LYS A 12 36.62 31.82 -4.13
CA LYS A 12 36.06 30.53 -4.59
C LYS A 12 35.61 30.69 -6.04
N SER A 13 36.18 29.87 -6.93
CA SER A 13 35.72 29.73 -8.31
C SER A 13 34.22 29.39 -8.29
N ASP A 14 33.46 30.02 -9.18
CA ASP A 14 32.04 29.76 -9.36
C ASP A 14 31.81 28.25 -9.65
N PRO A 15 31.09 27.53 -8.77
CA PRO A 15 30.90 26.08 -8.89
C PRO A 15 30.05 25.70 -10.11
N LEU A 16 29.31 26.64 -10.69
CA LEU A 16 28.44 26.43 -11.84
C LEU A 16 28.98 27.09 -13.12
N ALA A 17 30.25 27.48 -13.14
CA ALA A 17 30.86 28.12 -14.29
C ALA A 17 30.86 27.22 -15.55
N ASN A 18 31.03 25.90 -15.37
CA ASN A 18 31.03 24.88 -16.43
C ASN A 18 30.95 23.47 -15.82
N ALA A 19 30.83 22.44 -16.66
CA ALA A 19 30.79 21.03 -16.25
C ALA A 19 31.98 20.58 -15.39
N ALA A 20 33.21 21.03 -15.69
CA ALA A 20 34.39 20.62 -14.93
C ALA A 20 34.39 21.20 -13.51
N ALA A 21 34.02 22.47 -13.37
CA ALA A 21 33.85 23.12 -12.06
C ALA A 21 32.72 22.45 -11.24
N ALA A 22 31.60 22.13 -11.89
CA ALA A 22 30.50 21.40 -11.29
C ALA A 22 30.92 20.02 -10.76
N LYS A 23 31.64 19.23 -11.56
CA LYS A 23 32.14 17.93 -11.14
C LYS A 23 33.06 18.03 -9.93
N ALA A 24 34.06 18.92 -9.98
CA ALA A 24 34.97 19.15 -8.85
C ALA A 24 34.24 19.60 -7.59
N TYR A 25 33.20 20.42 -7.73
CA TYR A 25 32.35 20.83 -6.62
C TYR A 25 31.53 19.67 -6.04
N ALA A 26 30.93 18.81 -6.89
CA ALA A 26 30.22 17.63 -6.44
C ALA A 26 31.13 16.65 -5.67
N ASP A 27 32.35 16.43 -6.16
CA ASP A 27 33.33 15.57 -5.48
C ASP A 27 33.73 16.15 -4.11
N ALA A 28 33.97 17.46 -4.04
CA ALA A 28 34.25 18.14 -2.77
C ALA A 28 33.07 18.03 -1.79
N LEU A 29 31.82 18.22 -2.25
CA LEU A 29 30.63 18.06 -1.43
C LEU A 29 30.50 16.63 -0.89
N LYS A 30 30.68 15.62 -1.74
CA LYS A 30 30.65 14.20 -1.33
C LYS A 30 31.71 13.91 -0.27
N GLN A 31 32.92 14.46 -0.44
CA GLN A 31 34.01 14.27 0.52
C GLN A 31 33.75 14.95 1.87
N GLU A 32 33.19 16.16 1.86
CA GLU A 32 32.96 16.94 3.07
C GLU A 32 31.68 16.52 3.84
N TYR A 33 30.59 16.24 3.12
CA TYR A 33 29.27 16.03 3.70
C TYR A 33 28.72 14.60 3.55
N GLY A 34 29.39 13.73 2.78
CA GLY A 34 28.91 12.38 2.52
C GLY A 34 27.50 12.36 1.94
N ALA A 35 26.56 11.69 2.61
CA ALA A 35 25.15 11.61 2.18
C ALA A 35 24.44 12.98 2.21
N ALA A 36 24.86 13.91 3.07
CA ALA A 36 24.26 15.24 3.15
C ALA A 36 24.62 16.14 1.95
N ALA A 37 25.56 15.72 1.09
CA ALA A 37 25.88 16.42 -0.16
C ALA A 37 24.65 16.59 -1.06
N HIS A 38 23.72 15.62 -1.05
CA HIS A 38 22.45 15.71 -1.79
C HIS A 38 21.61 16.91 -1.33
N GLU A 39 21.46 17.10 -0.01
CA GLU A 39 20.71 18.24 0.55
C GLU A 39 21.39 19.58 0.23
N LYS A 40 22.73 19.64 0.32
CA LYS A 40 23.50 20.85 -0.01
C LYS A 40 23.38 21.27 -1.46
N MET A 41 23.28 20.32 -2.39
CA MET A 41 23.03 20.64 -3.78
C MET A 41 21.59 21.13 -4.00
N THR A 42 20.58 20.53 -3.36
CA THR A 42 19.20 21.00 -3.44
C THR A 42 19.07 22.44 -2.94
N GLU A 43 19.68 22.77 -1.80
CA GLU A 43 19.73 24.14 -1.25
C GLU A 43 20.35 25.12 -2.27
N MET A 44 21.50 24.76 -2.85
CA MET A 44 22.19 25.60 -3.84
C MET A 44 21.37 25.80 -5.12
N LEU A 45 20.73 24.74 -5.66
CA LEU A 45 19.86 24.87 -6.83
C LEU A 45 18.64 25.75 -6.53
N ALA A 46 18.07 25.66 -5.33
CA ALA A 46 16.98 26.54 -4.92
C ALA A 46 17.40 28.02 -4.92
N GLU A 47 18.61 28.33 -4.48
CA GLU A 47 19.17 29.69 -4.55
C GLU A 47 19.34 30.15 -6.01
N VAL A 48 19.87 29.29 -6.89
CA VAL A 48 20.01 29.59 -8.33
C VAL A 48 18.65 29.85 -8.98
N ASN A 49 17.64 29.05 -8.64
CA ASN A 49 16.27 29.21 -9.12
C ASN A 49 15.68 30.54 -8.62
N ALA A 50 15.86 30.87 -7.33
CA ALA A 50 15.35 32.09 -6.74
C ALA A 50 15.95 33.36 -7.38
N GLN A 51 17.23 33.32 -7.76
CA GLN A 51 17.90 34.44 -8.44
C GLN A 51 17.38 34.67 -9.87
N SER A 52 16.66 33.70 -10.47
CA SER A 52 16.09 33.80 -11.82
C SER A 52 17.12 34.20 -12.90
N VAL A 53 18.36 33.73 -12.75
CA VAL A 53 19.44 34.01 -13.70
C VAL A 53 19.12 33.38 -15.06
N ARG A 54 19.43 34.09 -16.15
CA ARG A 54 19.29 33.56 -17.52
C ARG A 54 20.14 32.31 -17.69
N VAL A 55 19.56 31.27 -18.27
CA VAL A 55 20.25 29.99 -18.48
C VAL A 55 21.17 30.09 -19.71
N THR A 56 22.48 29.96 -19.49
CA THR A 56 23.47 29.83 -20.57
C THR A 56 23.76 28.35 -20.83
N ALA A 57 24.38 28.03 -21.97
CA ALA A 57 24.78 26.66 -22.28
C ALA A 57 25.76 26.09 -21.24
N ASP A 58 26.72 26.88 -20.76
CA ASP A 58 27.69 26.42 -19.75
C ASP A 58 27.05 26.18 -18.38
N LEU A 59 26.07 27.01 -18.00
CA LEU A 59 25.31 26.83 -16.77
C LEU A 59 24.41 25.59 -16.84
N LEU A 60 23.77 25.35 -17.99
CA LEU A 60 22.97 24.13 -18.21
C LEU A 60 23.85 22.88 -18.13
N ASP A 61 25.00 22.88 -18.80
CA ASP A 61 25.96 21.78 -18.80
C ASP A 61 26.53 21.50 -17.39
N ALA A 62 26.79 22.56 -16.62
CA ALA A 62 27.17 22.47 -15.21
C ALA A 62 26.09 21.78 -14.36
N VAL A 63 24.82 22.19 -14.48
CA VAL A 63 23.71 21.58 -13.73
C VAL A 63 23.42 20.15 -14.18
N LEU A 64 23.53 19.84 -15.48
CA LEU A 64 23.43 18.48 -15.98
C LEU A 64 24.53 17.58 -15.39
N THR A 65 25.76 18.11 -15.28
CA THR A 65 26.88 17.39 -14.66
C THR A 65 26.66 17.18 -13.17
N LEU A 66 26.22 18.20 -12.42
CA LEU A 66 25.90 18.04 -11.00
C LEU A 66 24.81 17.00 -10.76
N ASN A 67 23.76 17.01 -11.59
CA ASN A 67 22.71 16.02 -11.45
C ASN A 67 23.26 14.60 -11.68
N LEU A 68 24.07 14.39 -12.71
CA LEU A 68 24.71 13.09 -12.97
C LEU A 68 25.51 12.62 -11.74
N GLU A 69 26.36 13.50 -11.21
CA GLU A 69 27.28 13.16 -10.12
C GLU A 69 26.57 12.80 -8.81
N LEU A 70 25.40 13.39 -8.54
CA LEU A 70 24.67 13.20 -7.28
C LEU A 70 23.54 12.17 -7.38
N GLN A 71 23.24 11.66 -8.57
CA GLN A 71 22.21 10.64 -8.76
C GLN A 71 22.40 9.41 -7.84
N PRO A 72 23.62 8.86 -7.64
CA PRO A 72 23.79 7.72 -6.73
C PRO A 72 23.38 8.02 -5.28
N LEU A 73 23.54 9.27 -4.82
CA LEU A 73 23.08 9.68 -3.49
C LEU A 73 21.54 9.76 -3.44
N HIS A 74 20.92 10.25 -4.51
CA HIS A 74 19.48 10.31 -4.65
C HIS A 74 18.84 8.89 -4.66
N ASP A 75 19.41 7.96 -5.43
CA ASP A 75 18.95 6.57 -5.49
C ASP A 75 19.07 5.86 -4.13
N ASN A 76 20.13 6.19 -3.37
CA ASN A 76 20.31 5.69 -2.00
C ASN A 76 19.20 6.18 -1.06
N LEU A 77 18.79 7.46 -1.15
CA LEU A 77 17.66 7.99 -0.35
C LEU A 77 16.35 7.28 -0.71
N CYS A 78 16.09 7.07 -2.01
CA CYS A 78 14.94 6.31 -2.47
C CYS A 78 14.95 4.88 -1.92
N THR A 79 16.09 4.20 -1.93
CA THR A 79 16.26 2.84 -1.40
C THR A 79 16.02 2.79 0.11
N GLN A 80 16.54 3.77 0.86
CA GLN A 80 16.34 3.88 2.31
C GLN A 80 14.87 3.98 2.71
N TYR A 81 14.04 4.61 1.87
CA TYR A 81 12.59 4.69 2.09
C TYR A 81 11.95 3.30 2.10
N PHE A 82 12.32 2.41 1.18
CA PHE A 82 11.73 1.07 1.05
C PHE A 82 12.28 0.05 2.05
N LEU A 83 13.55 0.18 2.46
CA LEU A 83 14.17 -0.73 3.42
C LEU A 83 13.55 -0.64 4.82
N ASN A 84 13.12 0.56 5.22
CA ASN A 84 12.65 0.82 6.57
C ASN A 84 11.13 0.69 6.70
N SER A 85 10.62 -0.54 6.65
CA SER A 85 9.17 -0.81 6.73
C SER A 85 8.50 -0.39 8.06
N ARG A 86 9.27 0.00 9.08
CA ARG A 86 8.80 0.48 10.39
C ARG A 86 9.35 1.88 10.72
N MET A 87 9.67 2.67 9.70
CA MET A 87 10.17 4.03 9.89
C MET A 87 9.14 4.89 10.66
N PRO A 88 9.56 5.71 11.65
CA PRO A 88 8.68 6.71 12.25
C PRO A 88 8.12 7.65 11.16
N LYS A 89 6.83 7.98 11.23
CA LYS A 89 6.15 8.81 10.22
C LYS A 89 6.83 10.16 9.95
N VAL A 90 7.44 10.75 10.98
CA VAL A 90 8.18 12.02 10.86
C VAL A 90 9.40 11.86 9.96
N LEU A 91 10.20 10.81 10.19
CA LEU A 91 11.39 10.52 9.39
C LEU A 91 11.00 10.11 7.96
N GLU A 92 9.93 9.31 7.81
CA GLU A 92 9.37 8.96 6.50
C GLU A 92 8.97 10.22 5.71
N GLY A 93 8.31 11.17 6.39
CA GLY A 93 7.93 12.46 5.82
C GLY A 93 9.13 13.31 5.41
N GLN A 94 10.16 13.39 6.25
CA GLN A 94 11.39 14.14 5.97
C GLN A 94 12.15 13.57 4.76
N LEU A 95 12.36 12.25 4.74
CA LEU A 95 13.05 11.58 3.64
C LEU A 95 12.31 11.80 2.31
N ARG A 96 10.99 11.64 2.32
CA ARG A 96 10.17 11.90 1.13
C ARG A 96 10.23 13.37 0.69
N ALA A 97 10.17 14.31 1.63
CA ALA A 97 10.26 15.74 1.31
C ALA A 97 11.60 16.07 0.65
N GLN A 98 12.69 15.49 1.15
CA GLN A 98 14.03 15.64 0.58
C GLN A 98 14.12 15.09 -0.86
N ILE A 99 13.60 13.89 -1.10
CA ILE A 99 13.55 13.26 -2.43
C ILE A 99 12.77 14.14 -3.42
N LEU A 100 11.55 14.54 -3.04
CA LEU A 100 10.69 15.35 -3.91
C LEU A 100 11.22 16.77 -4.14
N SER A 101 11.87 17.38 -3.14
CA SER A 101 12.46 18.71 -3.28
C SER A 101 13.59 18.71 -4.30
N PHE A 102 14.42 17.66 -4.34
CA PHE A 102 15.50 17.55 -5.31
C PHE A 102 15.00 17.54 -6.75
N GLY A 103 14.03 16.66 -7.06
CA GLY A 103 13.42 16.61 -8.39
C GLY A 103 12.70 17.92 -8.75
N LYS A 104 12.04 18.57 -7.79
CA LYS A 104 11.37 19.86 -8.00
C LYS A 104 12.35 20.96 -8.40
N GLU A 105 13.45 21.15 -7.67
CA GLU A 105 14.41 22.21 -7.99
C GLU A 105 15.10 21.99 -9.35
N LEU A 106 15.30 20.74 -9.75
CA LEU A 106 15.78 20.39 -11.10
C LEU A 106 14.74 20.69 -12.18
N LEU A 107 13.46 20.37 -11.95
CA LEU A 107 12.38 20.70 -12.86
C LEU A 107 12.24 22.22 -13.04
N ASP A 108 12.28 22.99 -11.96
CA ASP A 108 12.19 24.45 -11.99
C ASP A 108 13.38 25.07 -12.75
N PHE A 109 14.59 24.50 -12.60
CA PHE A 109 15.76 24.91 -13.37
C PHE A 109 15.61 24.57 -14.86
N TYR A 110 15.28 23.32 -15.19
CA TYR A 110 15.18 22.86 -16.58
C TYR A 110 14.05 23.54 -17.35
N GLN A 111 12.93 23.86 -16.70
CA GLN A 111 11.84 24.61 -17.31
C GLN A 111 12.32 25.98 -17.83
N ARG A 112 13.21 26.66 -17.10
CA ARG A 112 13.82 27.94 -17.55
C ARG A 112 14.77 27.73 -18.72
N ALA A 113 15.44 26.58 -18.79
CA ALA A 113 16.33 26.21 -19.89
C ALA A 113 15.59 25.95 -21.22
N LEU A 114 14.27 25.78 -21.19
CA LEU A 114 13.44 25.62 -22.40
C LEU A 114 13.17 26.94 -23.13
N SER A 115 13.52 28.09 -22.53
CA SER A 115 13.43 29.40 -23.18
C SER A 115 14.67 29.68 -24.01
N PHE A 116 14.51 29.82 -25.33
CA PHE A 116 15.60 30.08 -26.28
C PHE A 116 15.81 31.58 -26.58
N ASP A 117 15.45 32.46 -25.65
CA ASP A 117 15.87 33.86 -25.76
C ASP A 117 17.37 33.92 -25.43
N VAL A 118 18.25 33.65 -26.39
CA VAL A 118 19.73 33.70 -26.35
C VAL A 118 20.29 33.99 -27.75
N ASP A 119 21.61 34.23 -27.87
CA ASP A 119 22.27 34.31 -29.17
C ASP A 119 22.30 32.93 -29.90
N VAL A 120 22.57 32.96 -31.21
CA VAL A 120 22.51 31.77 -32.08
C VAL A 120 23.49 30.67 -31.64
N GLN A 121 24.69 31.02 -31.17
CA GLN A 121 25.69 30.03 -30.77
C GLN A 121 25.29 29.33 -29.46
N GLN A 122 24.76 30.08 -28.51
CA GLN A 122 24.20 29.54 -27.28
C GLN A 122 22.97 28.68 -27.57
N GLU A 123 22.10 29.12 -28.47
CA GLU A 123 20.91 28.36 -28.86
C GLU A 123 21.25 26.98 -29.44
N GLU A 124 22.24 26.89 -30.33
CA GLU A 124 22.68 25.63 -30.93
C GLU A 124 23.19 24.64 -29.86
N ARG A 125 24.01 25.13 -28.91
CA ARG A 125 24.50 24.32 -27.78
C ARG A 125 23.38 23.87 -26.86
N LEU A 126 22.42 24.75 -26.54
CA LEU A 126 21.26 24.42 -25.73
C LEU A 126 20.39 23.36 -26.41
N ARG A 127 20.13 23.49 -27.72
CA ARG A 127 19.38 22.52 -28.51
C ARG A 127 20.06 21.14 -28.53
N ALA A 128 21.39 21.08 -28.57
CA ALA A 128 22.13 19.82 -28.50
C ALA A 128 21.92 19.07 -27.17
N MET A 129 21.74 19.79 -26.07
CA MET A 129 21.48 19.21 -24.74
C MET A 129 19.99 18.93 -24.48
N LEU A 130 19.10 19.45 -25.32
CA LEU A 130 17.65 19.39 -25.12
C LEU A 130 17.09 17.99 -24.93
N PRO A 131 17.51 16.94 -25.69
CA PRO A 131 17.01 15.58 -25.47
C PRO A 131 17.26 15.10 -24.04
N LEU A 132 18.47 15.32 -23.50
CA LEU A 132 18.82 14.90 -22.14
C LEU A 132 18.01 15.69 -21.09
N VAL A 133 17.82 17.00 -21.31
CA VAL A 133 17.00 17.85 -20.44
C VAL A 133 15.56 17.33 -20.37
N LEU A 134 14.92 17.09 -21.52
CA LEU A 134 13.53 16.66 -21.58
C LEU A 134 13.33 15.26 -20.98
N VAL A 135 14.29 14.35 -21.22
CA VAL A 135 14.28 13.01 -20.62
C VAL A 135 14.39 13.08 -19.10
N ARG A 136 15.27 13.93 -18.56
CA ARG A 136 15.39 14.14 -17.10
C ARG A 136 14.18 14.81 -16.50
N MET A 137 13.58 15.78 -17.19
CA MET A 137 12.31 16.37 -16.75
C MET A 137 11.21 15.30 -16.67
N MET A 138 11.07 14.46 -17.70
CA MET A 138 10.11 13.35 -17.65
C MET A 138 10.40 12.35 -16.54
N HIS A 139 11.67 12.05 -16.29
CA HIS A 139 12.07 11.21 -15.17
C HIS A 139 11.61 11.78 -13.82
N TYR A 140 11.86 13.07 -13.54
CA TYR A 140 11.44 13.68 -12.26
C TYR A 140 9.93 13.87 -12.13
N PHE A 141 9.22 14.15 -13.23
CA PHE A 141 7.75 14.11 -13.21
C PHE A 141 7.24 12.68 -12.93
N GLY A 142 7.84 11.66 -13.56
CA GLY A 142 7.53 10.26 -13.32
C GLY A 142 7.82 9.84 -11.88
N GLU A 143 8.92 10.31 -11.31
CA GLU A 143 9.26 10.10 -9.92
C GLU A 143 8.22 10.73 -8.98
N PHE A 144 7.86 12.00 -9.20
CA PHE A 144 6.82 12.65 -8.41
C PHE A 144 5.52 11.84 -8.44
N ALA A 145 5.09 11.41 -9.64
CA ALA A 145 3.89 10.60 -9.80
C ALA A 145 4.00 9.26 -9.05
N ARG A 146 5.14 8.57 -9.17
CA ARG A 146 5.43 7.32 -8.45
C ARG A 146 5.26 7.50 -6.94
N TRP A 147 5.82 8.56 -6.36
CA TRP A 147 5.70 8.85 -4.93
C TRP A 147 4.27 9.18 -4.47
N GLN A 148 3.42 9.75 -5.35
CA GLN A 148 2.00 9.90 -5.05
C GLN A 148 1.30 8.53 -5.01
N TYR A 149 1.51 7.70 -6.03
CA TYR A 149 0.86 6.39 -6.13
C TYR A 149 1.28 5.42 -5.01
N LEU A 150 2.55 5.43 -4.59
CA LEU A 150 3.03 4.64 -3.45
C LEU A 150 2.28 4.92 -2.14
N ARG A 151 1.68 6.11 -2.03
CA ARG A 151 0.88 6.53 -0.88
C ARG A 151 -0.62 6.51 -1.19
N HIS A 152 -1.02 5.88 -2.29
CA HIS A 152 -2.38 5.76 -2.78
C HIS A 152 -3.05 7.09 -3.15
N PHE A 153 -2.25 8.14 -3.40
CA PHE A 153 -2.69 9.37 -4.03
C PHE A 153 -2.57 9.26 -5.55
N SER A 154 -3.07 10.25 -6.27
CA SER A 154 -2.89 10.38 -7.72
C SER A 154 -2.45 11.79 -8.06
N PRO A 155 -1.59 12.00 -9.07
CA PRO A 155 -1.31 13.34 -9.55
C PRO A 155 -2.58 14.06 -9.99
N ASP A 156 -2.61 15.38 -9.86
CA ASP A 156 -3.76 16.19 -10.20
C ASP A 156 -3.80 16.59 -11.69
N ASP A 157 -4.85 17.31 -12.08
CA ASP A 157 -5.08 17.73 -13.46
C ASP A 157 -3.97 18.70 -13.94
N VAL A 158 -3.45 19.58 -13.07
CA VAL A 158 -2.37 20.51 -13.41
C VAL A 158 -1.10 19.74 -13.75
N PHE A 159 -0.76 18.72 -12.96
CA PHE A 159 0.37 17.84 -13.24
C PHE A 159 0.23 17.19 -14.62
N TRP A 160 -0.92 16.56 -14.92
CA TRP A 160 -1.10 15.85 -16.19
C TRP A 160 -1.06 16.78 -17.39
N LEU A 161 -1.63 17.98 -17.28
CA LEU A 161 -1.53 18.98 -18.34
C LEU A 161 -0.07 19.35 -18.62
N ASN A 162 0.73 19.62 -17.57
CA ASN A 162 2.13 20.00 -17.73
C ASN A 162 2.96 18.90 -18.40
N VAL A 163 2.80 17.64 -17.98
CA VAL A 163 3.53 16.53 -18.59
C VAL A 163 3.09 16.32 -20.04
N ASN A 164 1.80 16.33 -20.32
CA ASN A 164 1.29 16.16 -21.68
C ASN A 164 1.79 17.28 -22.62
N GLN A 165 1.85 18.53 -22.15
CA GLN A 165 2.46 19.63 -22.91
C GLN A 165 3.97 19.47 -23.10
N LEU A 166 4.70 18.96 -22.10
CA LEU A 166 6.14 18.73 -22.21
C LEU A 166 6.44 17.63 -23.25
N TYR A 167 5.65 16.56 -23.31
CA TYR A 167 5.79 15.55 -24.35
C TYR A 167 5.49 16.13 -25.74
N ARG A 168 4.39 16.90 -25.87
CA ARG A 168 4.06 17.62 -27.12
C ARG A 168 5.18 18.56 -27.57
N PHE A 169 5.84 19.23 -26.63
CA PHE A 169 7.00 20.06 -26.91
C PHE A 169 8.18 19.23 -27.47
N ALA A 170 8.45 18.06 -26.89
CA ALA A 170 9.47 17.14 -27.40
C ALA A 170 9.19 16.69 -28.85
N GLU A 171 7.92 16.37 -29.18
CA GLU A 171 7.51 16.02 -30.55
C GLU A 171 7.70 17.19 -31.52
N LYS A 172 7.33 18.41 -31.11
CA LYS A 172 7.52 19.63 -31.92
C LYS A 172 9.00 19.87 -32.23
N MET A 173 9.87 19.57 -31.28
CA MET A 173 11.32 19.68 -31.42
C MET A 173 11.96 18.45 -32.10
N ARG A 174 11.19 17.39 -32.36
CA ARG A 174 11.64 16.11 -32.95
C ARG A 174 12.76 15.43 -32.17
N VAL A 175 12.67 15.49 -30.84
CA VAL A 175 13.62 14.87 -29.92
C VAL A 175 12.97 13.86 -28.98
N ASP A 176 11.67 13.61 -29.15
CA ASP A 176 10.85 12.70 -28.35
C ASP A 176 11.42 11.28 -28.31
N SER A 177 11.97 10.81 -29.44
CA SER A 177 12.50 9.46 -29.64
C SER A 177 14.03 9.42 -29.75
N THR A 178 14.74 10.51 -29.43
CA THR A 178 16.21 10.54 -29.45
C THR A 178 16.77 9.79 -28.25
N PRO A 179 17.56 8.70 -28.44
CA PRO A 179 18.09 7.93 -27.34
C PRO A 179 19.18 8.71 -26.59
N VAL A 180 19.09 8.72 -25.25
CA VAL A 180 20.08 9.31 -24.35
C VAL A 180 20.34 8.40 -23.15
N PHE A 181 21.50 8.58 -22.54
CA PHE A 181 21.82 7.97 -21.26
C PHE A 181 21.35 8.90 -20.12
N LEU A 182 20.34 8.49 -19.37
CA LEU A 182 19.71 9.32 -18.34
C LEU A 182 20.73 9.80 -17.27
N PHE A 183 21.53 8.85 -16.76
CA PHE A 183 22.55 9.08 -15.72
C PHE A 183 23.85 8.31 -16.00
N GLY A 184 24.39 8.45 -17.21
CA GLY A 184 25.67 7.84 -17.62
C GLY A 184 25.53 6.54 -18.40
N GLU A 185 26.63 6.13 -19.04
CA GLU A 185 26.65 5.06 -20.06
C GLU A 185 26.47 3.64 -19.51
N GLU A 186 26.55 3.45 -18.19
CA GLU A 186 26.36 2.14 -17.55
C GLU A 186 24.89 1.68 -17.56
N SER A 187 23.96 2.62 -17.74
CA SER A 187 22.51 2.33 -17.83
C SER A 187 22.06 2.20 -19.29
N PRO A 188 21.02 1.39 -19.59
CA PRO A 188 20.45 1.35 -20.92
C PRO A 188 19.95 2.74 -21.35
N GLY A 189 20.10 3.05 -22.64
CA GLY A 189 19.55 4.28 -23.20
C GLY A 189 18.02 4.33 -23.10
N THR A 190 17.47 5.53 -22.93
CA THR A 190 16.04 5.81 -22.87
C THR A 190 15.72 7.03 -23.74
N THR A 191 14.45 7.21 -24.06
CA THR A 191 13.92 8.38 -24.78
C THR A 191 12.95 9.18 -23.93
N VAL A 192 12.49 10.35 -24.41
CA VAL A 192 11.42 11.10 -23.74
C VAL A 192 10.13 10.29 -23.79
N GLN A 193 9.88 9.64 -24.94
CA GLN A 193 8.76 8.74 -25.15
C GLN A 193 8.76 7.58 -24.14
N ASP A 194 9.90 6.93 -23.90
CA ASP A 194 10.01 5.86 -22.91
C ASP A 194 9.59 6.31 -21.52
N GLN A 195 10.13 7.43 -21.03
CA GLN A 195 9.81 7.95 -19.70
C GLN A 195 8.33 8.37 -19.59
N TYR A 196 7.78 8.96 -20.65
CA TYR A 196 6.37 9.33 -20.72
C TYR A 196 5.45 8.09 -20.71
N LEU A 197 5.77 7.07 -21.52
CA LEU A 197 5.04 5.79 -21.55
C LEU A 197 5.09 5.06 -20.21
N ILE A 198 6.24 5.02 -19.53
CA ILE A 198 6.35 4.45 -18.18
C ILE A 198 5.34 5.12 -17.24
N MET A 199 5.26 6.45 -17.25
CA MET A 199 4.36 7.19 -16.38
C MET A 199 2.88 7.00 -16.76
N LEU A 200 2.56 6.98 -18.06
CA LEU A 200 1.23 6.66 -18.57
C LEU A 200 0.79 5.26 -18.12
N MET A 201 1.66 4.25 -18.24
CA MET A 201 1.37 2.87 -17.85
C MET A 201 1.25 2.69 -16.34
N LEU A 202 2.02 3.44 -15.54
CA LEU A 202 1.86 3.48 -14.08
C LEU A 202 0.50 4.05 -13.66
N SER A 203 -0.02 5.04 -14.39
CA SER A 203 -1.31 5.66 -14.06
C SER A 203 -2.49 4.67 -14.08
N LEU A 204 -2.37 3.62 -14.90
CA LEU A 204 -3.33 2.53 -15.02
C LEU A 204 -3.35 1.63 -13.76
N LEU A 205 -2.28 1.66 -12.95
CA LEU A 205 -2.16 0.89 -11.71
C LEU A 205 -2.72 1.64 -10.47
N SER A 206 -3.44 2.75 -10.68
CA SER A 206 -4.04 3.59 -9.63
C SER A 206 -5.29 3.01 -8.96
N SER A 207 -5.56 1.71 -9.13
CA SER A 207 -6.72 1.05 -8.54
C SER A 207 -6.61 0.86 -7.01
N GLY A 208 -5.39 1.06 -6.47
CA GLY A 208 -5.11 1.06 -5.04
C GLY A 208 -4.98 -0.34 -4.46
N ASN A 209 -4.70 -1.36 -5.27
CA ASN A 209 -4.62 -2.78 -4.90
C ASN A 209 -3.18 -3.32 -4.82
N LEU A 210 -2.17 -2.46 -5.00
CA LEU A 210 -0.76 -2.82 -4.97
C LEU A 210 -0.10 -2.29 -3.70
N THR A 211 0.71 -3.12 -3.06
CA THR A 211 1.60 -2.66 -1.99
C THR A 211 2.70 -1.76 -2.56
N GLN A 212 3.38 -0.99 -1.71
CA GLN A 212 4.48 -0.11 -2.13
C GLN A 212 5.58 -0.85 -2.90
N ARG A 213 5.98 -2.03 -2.44
CA ARG A 213 6.99 -2.87 -3.10
C ARG A 213 6.52 -3.37 -4.46
N GLN A 214 5.28 -3.84 -4.54
CA GLN A 214 4.71 -4.31 -5.81
C GLN A 214 4.56 -3.18 -6.83
N PHE A 215 4.19 -1.98 -6.38
CA PHE A 215 4.11 -0.80 -7.24
C PHE A 215 5.49 -0.36 -7.70
N ASN A 216 6.49 -0.30 -6.81
CA ASN A 216 7.87 0.04 -7.18
C ASN A 216 8.45 -0.99 -8.18
N PHE A 217 8.20 -2.27 -7.95
CA PHE A 217 8.57 -3.33 -8.89
C PHE A 217 7.90 -3.14 -10.27
N SER A 218 6.63 -2.73 -10.30
CA SER A 218 5.91 -2.45 -11.55
C SER A 218 6.56 -1.32 -12.34
N TYR A 219 7.07 -0.28 -11.66
CA TYR A 219 7.87 0.78 -12.29
C TYR A 219 9.17 0.23 -12.91
N HIS A 220 9.93 -0.57 -12.16
CA HIS A 220 11.18 -1.15 -12.68
C HIS A 220 10.94 -2.11 -13.85
N ILE A 221 9.83 -2.87 -13.85
CA ILE A 221 9.42 -3.65 -15.01
C ILE A 221 9.22 -2.73 -16.21
N LEU A 222 8.46 -1.65 -16.07
CA LEU A 222 8.23 -0.72 -17.17
C LEU A 222 9.53 -0.11 -17.71
N CYS A 223 10.51 0.17 -16.86
CA CYS A 223 11.84 0.61 -17.31
C CYS A 223 12.57 -0.44 -18.19
N LEU A 224 12.31 -1.74 -17.99
CA LEU A 224 12.90 -2.81 -18.82
C LEU A 224 12.18 -3.00 -20.16
N VAL A 225 10.92 -2.61 -20.25
CA VAL A 225 10.05 -2.95 -21.40
C VAL A 225 9.42 -1.74 -22.09
N SER A 226 9.75 -0.51 -21.68
CA SER A 226 9.17 0.71 -22.27
C SER A 226 9.44 0.79 -23.77
N ASN A 227 10.61 0.33 -24.21
CA ASN A 227 11.05 0.28 -25.60
C ASN A 227 10.28 -0.73 -26.48
N ARG A 228 9.32 -1.47 -25.90
CA ARG A 228 8.39 -2.37 -26.61
C ARG A 228 7.06 -1.70 -26.94
N MET A 229 6.97 -0.40 -26.67
CA MET A 229 5.82 0.45 -26.95
C MET A 229 6.28 1.69 -27.72
N SER A 230 5.39 2.21 -28.56
CA SER A 230 5.62 3.44 -29.33
C SER A 230 4.32 4.24 -29.44
N LEU A 231 4.43 5.57 -29.33
CA LEU A 231 3.29 6.46 -29.47
C LEU A 231 3.09 6.83 -30.94
N HIS A 232 1.87 6.70 -31.42
CA HIS A 232 1.48 7.00 -32.79
C HIS A 232 0.33 8.02 -32.81
N PRO A 233 0.34 9.00 -33.73
CA PRO A 233 -0.75 9.97 -33.86
C PRO A 233 -2.01 9.36 -34.49
N GLU A 234 -1.86 8.29 -35.27
CA GLU A 234 -2.96 7.63 -35.98
C GLU A 234 -3.52 6.47 -35.15
N TYR A 235 -4.85 6.36 -35.13
CA TYR A 235 -5.52 5.23 -34.48
C TYR A 235 -5.35 3.96 -35.31
N ALA A 236 -4.87 2.90 -34.66
CA ALA A 236 -4.83 1.54 -35.20
C ALA A 236 -5.79 0.63 -34.42
N GLN A 237 -6.33 -0.41 -35.08
CA GLN A 237 -7.31 -1.32 -34.45
C GLN A 237 -6.73 -2.13 -33.27
N ASP A 238 -5.42 -2.32 -33.26
CA ASP A 238 -4.65 -2.96 -32.21
C ASP A 238 -4.19 -1.98 -31.11
N ALA A 239 -4.50 -0.69 -31.24
CA ALA A 239 -4.23 0.30 -30.21
C ALA A 239 -4.89 -0.10 -28.89
N SER A 240 -4.06 -0.28 -27.88
CA SER A 240 -4.47 -0.74 -26.56
C SER A 240 -4.94 0.42 -25.69
N PHE A 241 -4.24 1.56 -25.79
CA PHE A 241 -4.47 2.76 -25.00
C PHE A 241 -4.28 4.03 -25.84
N ALA A 242 -4.78 5.15 -25.33
CA ALA A 242 -4.67 6.47 -25.90
C ALA A 242 -4.39 7.53 -24.81
N VAL A 243 -3.83 8.66 -25.22
CA VAL A 243 -3.71 9.89 -24.42
C VAL A 243 -3.98 11.09 -25.32
N VAL A 244 -4.59 12.13 -24.77
CA VAL A 244 -4.91 13.37 -25.49
C VAL A 244 -4.04 14.49 -24.94
N LEU A 245 -3.06 14.95 -25.71
CA LEU A 245 -1.95 15.79 -25.23
C LEU A 245 -2.38 17.21 -24.79
N ASN A 246 -3.53 17.71 -25.22
CA ASN A 246 -4.08 18.99 -24.79
C ASN A 246 -5.04 18.87 -23.59
N GLU A 247 -5.29 17.66 -23.09
CA GLU A 247 -6.11 17.42 -21.91
C GLU A 247 -5.27 17.19 -20.66
N ALA A 248 -5.87 17.49 -19.51
CA ALA A 248 -5.31 17.27 -18.19
C ALA A 248 -5.55 15.83 -17.69
N LYS A 249 -5.40 14.83 -18.56
CA LYS A 249 -5.72 13.43 -18.27
C LYS A 249 -4.59 12.47 -18.66
N PRO A 250 -4.45 11.36 -17.91
CA PRO A 250 -3.48 10.32 -18.22
C PRO A 250 -3.99 9.38 -19.33
N ALA A 251 -3.33 8.22 -19.46
CA ALA A 251 -3.72 7.11 -20.31
C ALA A 251 -5.19 6.70 -20.10
N MET A 252 -5.87 6.45 -21.20
CA MET A 252 -7.23 5.91 -21.25
C MET A 252 -7.36 4.86 -22.35
N ARG A 253 -8.48 4.15 -22.39
CA ARG A 253 -8.79 3.24 -23.50
C ARG A 253 -9.32 4.04 -24.69
N PRO A 254 -8.94 3.73 -25.94
CA PRO A 254 -9.50 4.42 -27.11
C PRO A 254 -11.02 4.23 -27.16
N ALA A 255 -11.75 5.31 -27.45
CA ALA A 255 -13.17 5.28 -27.76
C ALA A 255 -13.41 5.84 -29.17
N GLY A 256 -14.52 5.48 -29.80
CA GLY A 256 -14.78 5.73 -31.22
C GLY A 256 -14.77 7.21 -31.67
N ASP A 257 -14.87 8.16 -30.74
CA ASP A 257 -14.90 9.61 -31.01
C ASP A 257 -13.62 10.35 -30.56
N MET A 258 -12.55 9.62 -30.22
CA MET A 258 -11.31 10.22 -29.71
C MET A 258 -10.36 10.74 -30.81
N ALA A 259 -10.79 10.78 -32.07
CA ALA A 259 -9.93 11.20 -33.16
C ALA A 259 -9.59 12.70 -33.05
N SER A 260 -8.34 13.00 -32.72
CA SER A 260 -7.82 14.37 -32.57
C SER A 260 -6.35 14.41 -32.96
N ASP A 261 -5.87 15.53 -33.51
CA ASP A 261 -4.45 15.76 -33.80
C ASP A 261 -3.57 15.70 -32.52
N ALA A 262 -4.18 15.95 -31.37
CA ALA A 262 -3.53 15.82 -30.07
C ALA A 262 -3.57 14.40 -29.49
N ALA A 263 -4.28 13.45 -30.11
CA ALA A 263 -4.37 12.08 -29.61
C ALA A 263 -3.10 11.29 -29.97
N ARG A 264 -2.62 10.47 -29.03
CA ARG A 264 -1.56 9.49 -29.25
C ARG A 264 -2.04 8.12 -28.80
N TYR A 265 -1.75 7.11 -29.60
CA TYR A 265 -2.17 5.73 -29.41
C TYR A 265 -0.94 4.83 -29.32
N TRP A 266 -1.03 3.74 -28.54
CA TRP A 266 0.01 2.72 -28.48
C TRP A 266 -0.57 1.33 -28.23
N SER A 267 0.16 0.31 -28.67
CA SER A 267 -0.12 -1.08 -28.37
C SER A 267 0.73 -1.57 -27.19
N THR A 268 0.18 -2.47 -26.38
CA THR A 268 0.89 -3.14 -25.28
C THR A 268 1.12 -4.62 -25.55
N ALA A 269 0.82 -5.11 -26.75
CA ALA A 269 0.86 -6.54 -27.09
C ALA A 269 2.24 -7.18 -26.80
N ASP A 270 3.30 -6.66 -27.42
CA ASP A 270 4.67 -7.18 -27.26
C ASP A 270 5.16 -7.08 -25.80
N MET A 271 4.87 -5.96 -25.15
CA MET A 271 5.20 -5.74 -23.74
C MET A 271 4.53 -6.79 -22.83
N VAL A 272 3.24 -7.03 -23.03
CA VAL A 272 2.46 -7.99 -22.24
C VAL A 272 2.91 -9.42 -22.51
N GLU A 273 3.27 -9.76 -23.74
CA GLU A 273 3.82 -11.08 -24.08
C GLU A 273 5.10 -11.39 -23.30
N ILE A 274 6.03 -10.42 -23.22
CA ILE A 274 7.27 -10.56 -22.44
C ILE A 274 6.97 -10.79 -20.95
N ILE A 275 6.10 -9.96 -20.36
CA ILE A 275 5.74 -10.07 -18.94
C ILE A 275 5.03 -11.40 -18.66
N HIS A 276 4.19 -11.86 -19.58
CA HIS A 276 3.52 -13.16 -19.51
C HIS A 276 4.54 -14.33 -19.56
N GLY A 277 5.55 -14.22 -20.41
CA GLY A 277 6.67 -15.17 -20.47
C GLY A 277 7.39 -15.27 -19.13
N TRP A 278 7.74 -14.12 -18.52
CA TRP A 278 8.33 -14.08 -17.18
C TRP A 278 7.44 -14.71 -16.10
N ALA A 279 6.13 -14.42 -16.12
CA ALA A 279 5.17 -15.03 -15.20
C ALA A 279 5.17 -16.56 -15.29
N THR A 280 5.21 -17.09 -16.51
CA THR A 280 5.22 -18.54 -16.76
C THR A 280 6.50 -19.21 -16.27
N VAL A 281 7.66 -18.55 -16.41
CA VAL A 281 8.94 -19.03 -15.87
C VAL A 281 8.91 -19.08 -14.34
N MET A 282 8.34 -18.05 -13.70
CA MET A 282 8.17 -17.98 -12.25
C MET A 282 7.21 -19.02 -11.69
N GLU A 283 6.11 -19.32 -12.39
CA GLU A 283 5.20 -20.43 -12.05
C GLU A 283 5.90 -21.80 -12.09
N GLY A 284 6.87 -21.97 -13.00
CA GLY A 284 7.73 -23.14 -13.07
C GLY A 284 8.84 -23.20 -12.00
N GLY A 285 8.85 -22.28 -11.03
CA GLY A 285 9.83 -22.23 -9.93
C GLY A 285 11.21 -21.69 -10.31
N ARG A 286 11.37 -21.11 -11.51
CA ARG A 286 12.60 -20.47 -11.98
C ARG A 286 12.43 -18.96 -12.00
N LEU A 287 13.53 -18.22 -11.92
CA LEU A 287 13.49 -16.75 -11.96
C LEU A 287 14.11 -16.24 -13.27
N PRO A 288 13.41 -15.39 -14.06
CA PRO A 288 14.00 -14.75 -15.22
C PRO A 288 15.24 -13.91 -14.84
N PRO A 289 16.33 -13.99 -15.61
CA PRO A 289 17.57 -13.29 -15.29
C PRO A 289 17.40 -11.77 -15.19
N GLU A 290 16.52 -11.19 -16.02
CA GLU A 290 16.20 -9.77 -16.04
C GLU A 290 15.53 -9.30 -14.75
N LEU A 291 14.74 -10.17 -14.12
CA LEU A 291 14.00 -9.86 -12.89
C LEU A 291 14.81 -10.15 -11.62
N LYS A 292 15.90 -10.92 -11.73
CA LYS A 292 16.75 -11.31 -10.58
C LYS A 292 17.15 -10.15 -9.65
N PRO A 293 17.60 -8.97 -10.13
CA PRO A 293 17.95 -7.86 -9.25
C PRO A 293 16.75 -7.14 -8.63
N LEU A 294 15.53 -7.38 -9.13
CA LEU A 294 14.30 -6.69 -8.74
C LEU A 294 13.44 -7.49 -7.75
N ILE A 295 13.79 -8.76 -7.47
CA ILE A 295 12.97 -9.61 -6.61
C ILE A 295 13.13 -9.26 -5.14
N GLU A 296 11.96 -9.04 -4.52
CA GLU A 296 11.77 -8.80 -3.10
C GLU A 296 10.64 -9.71 -2.56
N PRO A 297 10.54 -9.91 -1.24
CA PRO A 297 9.43 -10.65 -0.64
C PRO A 297 8.07 -10.04 -1.02
N GLY A 298 7.19 -10.86 -1.60
CA GLY A 298 5.85 -10.46 -2.05
C GLY A 298 5.74 -10.19 -3.56
N ILE A 299 6.83 -10.37 -4.30
CA ILE A 299 6.84 -10.38 -5.77
C ILE A 299 6.80 -11.83 -6.25
N ASP A 300 5.75 -12.17 -6.98
CA ASP A 300 5.49 -13.52 -7.49
C ASP A 300 4.90 -13.48 -8.92
N ALA A 301 4.68 -14.65 -9.51
CA ALA A 301 4.04 -14.75 -10.82
C ALA A 301 2.62 -14.18 -10.81
N GLY A 302 1.91 -14.25 -9.68
CA GLY A 302 0.57 -13.70 -9.52
C GLY A 302 0.52 -12.20 -9.75
N LEU A 303 1.53 -11.47 -9.26
CA LEU A 303 1.71 -10.05 -9.56
C LEU A 303 1.91 -9.80 -11.06
N LEU A 304 2.76 -10.57 -11.74
CA LEU A 304 2.97 -10.41 -13.19
C LEU A 304 1.71 -10.69 -14.01
N ARG A 305 0.93 -11.72 -13.64
CA ARG A 305 -0.38 -12.01 -14.23
C ARG A 305 -1.36 -10.84 -14.03
N MET A 306 -1.32 -10.25 -12.83
CA MET A 306 -2.12 -9.07 -12.49
C MET A 306 -1.73 -7.88 -13.38
N LEU A 307 -0.45 -7.59 -13.54
CA LEU A 307 0.04 -6.53 -14.42
C LEU A 307 -0.34 -6.76 -15.89
N CYS A 308 -0.17 -7.98 -16.40
CA CYS A 308 -0.62 -8.36 -17.75
C CYS A 308 -2.11 -8.07 -17.97
N ARG A 309 -2.93 -8.23 -16.93
CA ARG A 309 -4.37 -7.95 -16.99
C ARG A 309 -4.66 -6.45 -17.01
N GLU A 310 -4.03 -5.67 -16.12
CA GLU A 310 -4.26 -4.22 -16.09
C GLU A 310 -3.76 -3.54 -17.38
N TRP A 311 -2.67 -4.06 -17.96
CA TRP A 311 -2.07 -3.58 -19.21
C TRP A 311 -2.48 -4.36 -20.46
N ALA A 312 -3.51 -5.20 -20.38
CA ALA A 312 -3.92 -6.06 -21.48
C ALA A 312 -4.19 -5.26 -22.76
N ALA A 313 -3.80 -5.79 -23.92
CA ALA A 313 -3.99 -5.10 -25.19
C ALA A 313 -5.47 -4.77 -25.44
N GLN A 314 -6.37 -5.70 -25.10
CA GLN A 314 -7.81 -5.52 -25.20
C GLN A 314 -8.46 -5.47 -23.80
N PRO A 315 -9.62 -4.79 -23.65
CA PRO A 315 -10.32 -4.72 -22.38
C PRO A 315 -10.76 -6.11 -21.90
N VAL A 316 -10.21 -6.58 -20.79
CA VAL A 316 -10.64 -7.84 -20.18
C VAL A 316 -11.94 -7.59 -19.41
N ARG A 317 -13.07 -8.06 -19.96
CA ARG A 317 -14.38 -8.01 -19.30
C ARG A 317 -14.46 -9.16 -18.30
N PHE A 318 -14.61 -8.82 -17.03
CA PHE A 318 -14.96 -9.78 -15.99
C PHE A 318 -16.39 -9.53 -15.54
N GLU A 319 -17.11 -10.62 -15.26
CA GLU A 319 -18.30 -10.56 -14.42
C GLU A 319 -17.86 -10.12 -13.02
N ARG A 320 -17.90 -8.81 -12.78
CA ARG A 320 -17.78 -8.26 -11.44
C ARG A 320 -19.11 -8.47 -10.75
N ALA A 321 -19.08 -8.88 -9.48
CA ALA A 321 -20.27 -8.87 -8.66
C ALA A 321 -20.93 -7.49 -8.74
N GLU A 322 -22.23 -7.48 -9.06
CA GLU A 322 -23.00 -6.26 -9.21
C GLU A 322 -22.88 -5.40 -7.94
N ARG A 323 -22.70 -4.09 -8.14
CA ARG A 323 -22.54 -3.12 -7.05
C ARG A 323 -23.77 -2.25 -6.94
N THR A 324 -24.39 -2.26 -5.77
CA THR A 324 -25.49 -1.37 -5.42
C THR A 324 -24.96 -0.21 -4.58
N VAL A 325 -25.26 1.01 -5.00
CA VAL A 325 -24.97 2.21 -4.20
C VAL A 325 -25.91 2.21 -3.00
N VAL A 326 -25.37 2.49 -1.82
CA VAL A 326 -26.14 2.54 -0.58
C VAL A 326 -25.95 3.91 0.05
N THR A 327 -27.01 4.44 0.63
CA THR A 327 -27.00 5.71 1.38
C THR A 327 -27.29 5.45 2.86
N ASN A 328 -26.67 6.23 3.74
CA ASN A 328 -26.90 6.21 5.20
C ASN A 328 -26.63 4.87 5.91
N ARG A 329 -25.83 3.98 5.32
CA ARG A 329 -25.38 2.75 5.99
C ARG A 329 -24.03 2.99 6.65
N ASN A 330 -24.01 2.88 7.98
CA ASN A 330 -22.81 3.02 8.79
C ASN A 330 -22.42 1.67 9.40
N LEU A 331 -21.12 1.38 9.42
CA LEU A 331 -20.55 0.20 10.04
C LEU A 331 -19.74 0.59 11.27
N GLU A 332 -19.86 -0.20 12.33
CA GLU A 332 -18.89 -0.19 13.42
C GLU A 332 -17.72 -1.09 13.06
N VAL A 333 -16.51 -0.61 13.31
CA VAL A 333 -15.28 -1.27 12.87
C VAL A 333 -14.34 -1.51 14.03
N ALA A 334 -13.75 -2.69 14.03
CA ALA A 334 -12.71 -3.13 14.94
C ALA A 334 -11.52 -3.69 14.16
N HIS A 335 -10.32 -3.58 14.72
CA HIS A 335 -9.09 -4.08 14.12
C HIS A 335 -8.19 -4.68 15.21
N ARG A 336 -7.15 -5.40 14.77
CA ARG A 336 -6.28 -6.28 15.60
C ARG A 336 -6.94 -7.60 15.97
N LEU A 337 -6.17 -8.68 15.81
CA LEU A 337 -6.66 -10.03 16.02
C LEU A 337 -7.18 -10.27 17.46
N SER A 338 -6.54 -9.70 18.48
CA SER A 338 -6.96 -9.85 19.89
C SER A 338 -8.32 -9.22 20.18
N LEU A 339 -8.56 -7.99 19.70
CA LEU A 339 -9.85 -7.32 19.81
C LEU A 339 -10.94 -8.10 19.06
N LEU A 340 -10.66 -8.50 17.81
CA LEU A 340 -11.60 -9.27 17.00
C LEU A 340 -11.97 -10.60 17.65
N HIS A 341 -11.00 -11.32 18.19
CA HIS A 341 -11.22 -12.58 18.93
C HIS A 341 -12.17 -12.39 20.11
N ARG A 342 -11.92 -11.37 20.93
CA ARG A 342 -12.78 -11.03 22.08
C ARG A 342 -14.19 -10.65 21.65
N LEU A 343 -14.35 -9.83 20.62
CA LEU A 343 -15.66 -9.38 20.15
C LEU A 343 -16.48 -10.51 19.53
N ILE A 344 -15.84 -11.42 18.78
CA ILE A 344 -16.52 -12.56 18.15
C ILE A 344 -16.99 -13.58 19.19
N ARG A 345 -16.26 -13.78 20.30
CA ARG A 345 -16.64 -14.76 21.33
C ARG A 345 -17.70 -14.25 22.33
N GLN A 346 -17.82 -12.94 22.51
CA GLN A 346 -18.73 -12.34 23.51
C GLN A 346 -20.18 -12.86 23.43
N PRO A 347 -20.83 -12.96 22.24
CA PRO A 347 -22.19 -13.49 22.13
C PRO A 347 -22.29 -14.97 22.51
N ASP A 348 -21.30 -15.78 22.11
CA ASP A 348 -21.23 -17.21 22.42
C ASP A 348 -21.02 -17.43 23.94
N GLU A 349 -20.15 -16.64 24.59
CA GLU A 349 -19.90 -16.68 26.03
C GLU A 349 -21.14 -16.23 26.84
N ALA A 350 -21.81 -15.15 26.43
CA ALA A 350 -23.04 -14.68 27.09
C ALA A 350 -24.16 -15.72 27.03
N SER A 351 -24.32 -16.39 25.88
CA SER A 351 -25.28 -17.48 25.71
C SER A 351 -24.97 -18.66 26.61
N GLN A 352 -23.69 -19.04 26.74
CA GLN A 352 -23.27 -20.13 27.65
C GLN A 352 -23.51 -19.79 29.13
N VAL A 353 -23.25 -18.56 29.55
CA VAL A 353 -23.51 -18.11 30.93
C VAL A 353 -25.00 -18.12 31.25
N GLN A 354 -25.85 -17.65 30.33
CA GLN A 354 -27.31 -17.73 30.48
C GLN A 354 -27.80 -19.19 30.56
N THR A 355 -27.26 -20.08 29.72
CA THR A 355 -27.63 -21.51 29.75
C THR A 355 -27.23 -22.15 31.08
N ARG A 356 -26.02 -21.85 31.59
CA ARG A 356 -25.56 -22.33 32.90
C ARG A 356 -26.44 -21.81 34.03
N HIS A 357 -26.81 -20.54 34.04
CA HIS A 357 -27.70 -19.99 35.07
C HIS A 357 -29.10 -20.60 35.04
N ALA A 358 -29.66 -20.88 33.86
CA ALA A 358 -30.95 -21.55 33.73
C ALA A 358 -30.92 -23.00 34.26
N ASP A 359 -29.83 -23.74 34.04
CA ASP A 359 -29.64 -25.08 34.60
C ASP A 359 -29.48 -25.06 36.13
N THR A 360 -28.82 -24.04 36.70
CA THR A 360 -28.68 -23.89 38.15
C THR A 360 -30.02 -23.55 38.82
N ASP A 361 -30.79 -22.62 38.25
CA ASP A 361 -32.13 -22.27 38.77
C ASP A 361 -33.11 -23.44 38.65
N SER A 362 -32.99 -24.28 37.60
CA SER A 362 -33.79 -25.50 37.45
C SER A 362 -33.48 -26.58 38.49
N PHE A 363 -32.27 -26.59 39.07
CA PHE A 363 -31.91 -27.50 40.17
C PHE A 363 -32.37 -26.96 41.53
N ASP A 364 -32.38 -25.63 41.72
CA ASP A 364 -32.79 -24.99 42.98
C ASP A 364 -34.32 -24.98 43.17
N ASP A 365 -35.10 -24.98 42.08
CA ASP A 365 -36.57 -25.06 42.16
C ASP A 365 -37.07 -26.48 42.52
N ALA A 366 -36.29 -27.52 42.21
CA ALA A 366 -36.57 -28.90 42.59
C ALA A 366 -36.14 -29.23 44.04
N ALA A 367 -35.16 -28.49 44.59
CA ALA A 367 -34.71 -28.63 45.97
C ALA A 367 -35.59 -27.88 46.99
N ASN A 368 -36.37 -26.90 46.55
CA ASN A 368 -37.33 -26.15 47.39
C ASN A 368 -38.69 -26.83 47.58
N ILE A 369 -38.91 -28.02 47.01
CA ILE A 369 -40.11 -28.83 47.23
C ILE A 369 -39.75 -30.09 48.03
N ARG A 370 -40.00 -30.01 49.35
CA ARG A 370 -39.92 -31.05 50.41
C ARG A 370 -38.63 -31.01 51.23
N ILE A 371 -38.70 -30.31 52.36
CA ILE A 371 -38.34 -30.81 53.71
C ILE A 371 -38.92 -29.79 54.72
N TYR A 372 -39.96 -30.25 55.44
CA TYR A 372 -40.60 -29.68 56.64
C TYR A 372 -41.33 -28.32 56.56
N GLY A 373 -42.64 -28.41 56.78
CA GLY A 373 -43.55 -27.29 56.81
C GLY A 373 -43.41 -26.41 58.03
N PHE A 374 -43.42 -25.10 57.80
CA PHE A 374 -44.28 -24.14 58.48
C PHE A 374 -44.51 -22.98 57.51
N VAL A 375 -45.78 -22.64 57.31
CA VAL A 375 -46.21 -21.47 56.54
C VAL A 375 -45.89 -20.23 57.37
N THR A 376 -45.06 -19.31 56.87
CA THR A 376 -45.37 -17.88 57.03
C THR A 376 -45.01 -17.10 55.77
N SER A 377 -46.04 -16.45 55.25
CA SER A 377 -45.97 -15.34 54.31
C SER A 377 -45.09 -14.20 54.85
N ARG A 378 -44.19 -13.65 54.03
CA ARG A 378 -44.07 -12.19 53.78
C ARG A 378 -42.89 -11.87 52.83
N LYS A 379 -43.24 -11.52 51.60
CA LYS A 379 -42.53 -10.47 50.83
C LYS A 379 -42.81 -9.12 51.50
N ARG A 380 -41.77 -8.36 51.84
CA ARG A 380 -41.55 -6.94 51.47
C ARG A 380 -40.59 -6.24 52.42
N ASP A 381 -39.75 -5.43 51.78
CA ASP A 381 -39.16 -4.18 52.26
C ASP A 381 -38.27 -4.22 53.49
N ARG A 382 -36.96 -4.02 53.26
CA ARG A 382 -36.22 -3.04 54.03
C ARG A 382 -35.01 -2.50 53.26
N SER A 383 -35.22 -1.34 52.67
CA SER A 383 -34.18 -0.37 52.35
C SER A 383 -33.42 0.05 53.61
N THR A 384 -32.13 0.35 53.39
CA THR A 384 -31.26 1.25 54.17
C THR A 384 -31.02 0.93 55.65
N LEU A 385 -29.76 0.60 55.99
CA LEU A 385 -28.93 1.36 56.92
C LEU A 385 -27.49 0.82 56.87
N ALA A 386 -26.55 1.72 56.57
CA ALA A 386 -25.13 1.49 56.59
C ALA A 386 -24.62 1.27 58.02
N LEU A 387 -23.60 0.42 58.16
CA LEU A 387 -22.52 0.53 59.14
C LEU A 387 -21.41 -0.46 58.70
N ALA A 388 -20.30 0.09 58.21
CA ALA A 388 -19.04 -0.64 58.03
C ALA A 388 -18.38 -0.85 59.42
N PRO A 389 -17.49 -1.84 59.62
CA PRO A 389 -16.12 -1.66 59.12
C PRO A 389 -15.32 -2.93 58.69
N LEU A 390 -14.35 -2.66 57.81
CA LEU A 390 -12.99 -3.22 57.68
C LEU A 390 -12.74 -4.62 57.06
N SER A 391 -11.99 -4.56 55.94
CA SER A 391 -11.09 -5.58 55.32
C SER A 391 -11.74 -6.85 54.74
N GLY A 392 -11.58 -7.25 53.49
CA GLY A 392 -10.82 -6.82 52.31
C GLY A 392 -11.14 -7.81 51.17
N ASP A 393 -11.11 -7.35 49.92
CA ASP A 393 -11.30 -8.11 48.67
C ASP A 393 -12.70 -8.64 48.34
N ALA A 394 -13.60 -7.71 47.96
CA ALA A 394 -14.74 -8.01 47.09
C ALA A 394 -14.59 -7.24 45.78
N ALA A 395 -14.37 -7.99 44.70
CA ALA A 395 -14.30 -7.48 43.34
C ALA A 395 -15.59 -6.71 42.99
N MET A 396 -15.44 -5.43 42.64
CA MET A 396 -16.51 -4.66 42.02
C MET A 396 -16.88 -5.31 40.67
N PRO A 397 -18.18 -5.34 40.30
CA PRO A 397 -18.54 -5.67 38.93
C PRO A 397 -17.95 -4.61 38.01
N ALA A 398 -17.01 -5.02 37.16
CA ALA A 398 -16.42 -4.17 36.14
C ALA A 398 -17.56 -3.58 35.30
N ALA A 399 -17.80 -2.27 35.44
CA ALA A 399 -18.60 -1.52 34.50
C ALA A 399 -18.02 -1.79 33.11
N GLN A 400 -18.81 -2.45 32.25
CA GLN A 400 -18.45 -2.64 30.85
C GLN A 400 -18.27 -1.26 30.24
N SER A 401 -17.02 -0.83 30.08
CA SER A 401 -16.69 0.26 29.17
C SER A 401 -17.27 -0.14 27.82
N ARG A 402 -18.32 0.55 27.35
CA ARG A 402 -18.77 0.38 25.97
C ARG A 402 -17.59 0.78 25.10
N ASP A 403 -16.98 -0.19 24.43
CA ASP A 403 -15.95 0.07 23.45
C ASP A 403 -16.55 1.03 22.40
N GLU A 404 -16.06 2.28 22.34
CA GLU A 404 -16.46 3.23 21.32
C GLU A 404 -15.80 2.84 20.00
N PHE A 405 -16.59 2.28 19.07
CA PHE A 405 -16.09 1.85 17.77
C PHE A 405 -16.05 3.00 16.76
N LEU A 406 -15.04 2.95 15.89
CA LEU A 406 -14.98 3.81 14.71
C LEU A 406 -16.16 3.48 13.78
N ARG A 407 -16.77 4.53 13.22
CA ARG A 407 -17.89 4.42 12.29
C ARG A 407 -17.45 4.75 10.87
N TRP A 408 -17.68 3.83 9.93
CA TRP A 408 -17.38 4.03 8.51
C TRP A 408 -18.67 4.10 7.68
N SER A 409 -18.70 5.00 6.70
CA SER A 409 -19.83 5.15 5.77
C SER A 409 -19.66 4.19 4.59
N VAL A 410 -20.71 3.42 4.26
CA VAL A 410 -20.73 2.51 3.11
C VAL A 410 -21.28 3.24 1.91
N ASP A 411 -20.49 3.30 0.83
CA ASP A 411 -20.88 3.92 -0.42
C ASP A 411 -21.54 2.91 -1.37
N ASN A 412 -21.04 1.68 -1.39
CA ASN A 412 -21.59 0.61 -2.23
C ASN A 412 -21.34 -0.78 -1.67
N VAL A 413 -22.19 -1.72 -2.06
CA VAL A 413 -22.17 -3.12 -1.62
C VAL A 413 -22.17 -4.02 -2.85
N SER A 414 -21.45 -5.13 -2.78
CA SER A 414 -21.50 -6.24 -3.75
C SER A 414 -21.68 -7.56 -3.02
N GLN A 415 -21.89 -8.65 -3.76
CA GLN A 415 -21.98 -9.99 -3.18
C GLN A 415 -20.76 -10.39 -2.34
N THR A 416 -19.56 -9.88 -2.69
CA THR A 416 -18.29 -10.31 -2.10
C THR A 416 -17.60 -9.23 -1.26
N GLY A 417 -18.20 -8.05 -1.08
CA GLY A 417 -17.49 -6.96 -0.43
C GLY A 417 -18.19 -5.60 -0.44
N LEU A 418 -17.50 -4.61 0.13
CA LEU A 418 -18.01 -3.27 0.44
C LEU A 418 -17.05 -2.19 -0.09
N GLY A 419 -17.61 -1.08 -0.56
CA GLY A 419 -16.89 0.17 -0.76
C GLY A 419 -17.21 1.13 0.37
N VAL A 420 -16.19 1.59 1.10
CA VAL A 420 -16.36 2.48 2.26
C VAL A 420 -15.52 3.73 2.15
N THR A 421 -16.05 4.84 2.64
CA THR A 421 -15.32 6.12 2.76
C THR A 421 -15.24 6.52 4.22
N LEU A 422 -14.06 7.00 4.62
CA LEU A 422 -13.76 7.43 5.99
C LEU A 422 -12.75 8.58 6.00
N ASP A 423 -12.68 9.29 7.14
CA ASP A 423 -11.70 10.34 7.36
C ASP A 423 -10.34 9.77 7.76
N VAL A 424 -9.26 10.43 7.34
CA VAL A 424 -7.88 10.01 7.64
C VAL A 424 -7.61 10.04 9.14
N LEU A 425 -8.11 11.06 9.84
CA LEU A 425 -7.94 11.22 11.28
C LEU A 425 -8.59 10.05 12.03
N GLY A 426 -7.84 9.39 12.91
CA GLY A 426 -8.28 8.19 13.65
C GLY A 426 -8.18 6.88 12.87
N ASN A 427 -7.94 6.91 11.55
CA ASN A 427 -7.85 5.72 10.70
C ASN A 427 -6.47 5.55 10.04
N GLU A 428 -5.41 6.06 10.68
CA GLU A 428 -4.07 6.01 10.13
C GLU A 428 -3.47 4.60 10.04
N TRP A 429 -4.05 3.64 10.77
CA TRP A 429 -3.65 2.24 10.79
C TRP A 429 -4.09 1.46 9.54
N VAL A 430 -5.03 2.01 8.77
CA VAL A 430 -5.60 1.38 7.58
C VAL A 430 -4.54 1.20 6.51
N SER A 431 -4.36 -0.05 6.09
CA SER A 431 -3.36 -0.47 5.10
C SER A 431 -3.87 -1.65 4.27
N LEU A 432 -3.32 -1.83 3.07
CA LEU A 432 -3.64 -2.97 2.22
C LEU A 432 -3.31 -4.30 2.92
N GLY A 433 -4.20 -5.28 2.78
CA GLY A 433 -4.11 -6.55 3.48
C GLY A 433 -4.47 -6.47 4.98
N GLY A 434 -4.93 -5.31 5.47
CA GLY A 434 -5.39 -5.18 6.85
C GLY A 434 -6.63 -6.04 7.12
N LEU A 435 -6.61 -6.76 8.25
CA LEU A 435 -7.76 -7.51 8.76
C LEU A 435 -8.65 -6.60 9.59
N VAL A 436 -9.93 -6.55 9.21
CA VAL A 436 -10.93 -5.74 9.89
C VAL A 436 -12.13 -6.60 10.28
N GLY A 437 -12.68 -6.33 11.45
CA GLY A 437 -14.02 -6.76 11.81
C GLY A 437 -14.97 -5.61 11.55
N TYR A 438 -16.15 -5.90 11.02
CA TYR A 438 -17.20 -4.92 10.88
C TYR A 438 -18.57 -5.51 11.21
N ARG A 439 -19.48 -4.66 11.67
CA ARG A 439 -20.90 -4.99 11.85
C ARG A 439 -21.76 -3.77 11.51
N ASP A 440 -22.98 -4.02 11.07
CA ASP A 440 -24.00 -2.96 11.04
C ASP A 440 -24.33 -2.54 12.48
N VAL A 441 -24.65 -1.26 12.71
CA VAL A 441 -24.94 -0.72 14.05
C VAL A 441 -26.07 -1.48 14.76
N ASP A 442 -27.03 -2.00 14.00
CA ASP A 442 -28.18 -2.75 14.51
C ASP A 442 -27.90 -4.25 14.69
N SER A 443 -26.72 -4.73 14.26
CA SER A 443 -26.35 -6.15 14.28
C SER A 443 -25.36 -6.45 15.39
N ASN A 444 -25.59 -7.55 16.11
CA ASN A 444 -24.63 -8.04 17.11
C ASN A 444 -23.53 -8.95 16.51
N ASN A 445 -23.66 -9.33 15.24
CA ASN A 445 -22.75 -10.28 14.62
C ASN A 445 -21.61 -9.58 13.88
N TRP A 446 -20.37 -9.86 14.30
CA TRP A 446 -19.17 -9.39 13.62
C TRP A 446 -18.88 -10.22 12.38
N SER A 447 -18.69 -9.54 11.25
CA SER A 447 -18.11 -10.11 10.03
C SER A 447 -16.62 -9.77 9.97
N LEU A 448 -15.84 -10.59 9.26
CA LEU A 448 -14.44 -10.33 8.95
C LEU A 448 -14.28 -9.92 7.50
N GLY A 449 -13.45 -8.91 7.26
CA GLY A 449 -13.08 -8.46 5.94
C GLY A 449 -11.60 -8.13 5.81
N LEU A 450 -11.15 -8.04 4.56
CA LEU A 450 -9.80 -7.68 4.18
C LEU A 450 -9.81 -6.41 3.35
N ILE A 451 -8.89 -5.50 3.65
CA ILE A 451 -8.69 -4.29 2.84
C ILE A 451 -7.95 -4.68 1.55
N ARG A 452 -8.66 -4.67 0.43
CA ARG A 452 -8.13 -5.00 -0.91
C ARG A 452 -7.80 -3.79 -1.76
N ARG A 453 -8.40 -2.64 -1.45
CA ARG A 453 -8.13 -1.38 -2.15
C ARG A 453 -8.04 -0.23 -1.17
N VAL A 454 -7.08 0.65 -1.39
CA VAL A 454 -6.93 1.92 -0.68
C VAL A 454 -6.74 3.02 -1.72
N LYS A 455 -7.57 4.06 -1.67
CA LYS A 455 -7.39 5.28 -2.47
C LYS A 455 -7.52 6.50 -1.56
N ARG A 456 -6.64 7.47 -1.74
CA ARG A 456 -6.65 8.72 -0.99
C ARG A 456 -6.96 9.87 -1.94
N ALA A 457 -7.87 10.75 -1.52
CA ALA A 457 -8.15 11.98 -2.26
C ALA A 457 -7.19 13.08 -1.82
N ASN A 458 -6.61 13.82 -2.77
CA ASN A 458 -5.60 14.86 -2.50
C ASN A 458 -6.12 16.02 -1.63
N GLN A 459 -7.44 16.31 -1.66
CA GLN A 459 -7.98 17.58 -1.13
C GLN A 459 -8.94 17.44 0.07
N ARG A 460 -9.34 16.22 0.46
CA ARG A 460 -10.49 16.04 1.38
C ARG A 460 -10.20 15.24 2.64
N GLU A 461 -8.94 14.93 2.95
CA GLU A 461 -8.57 14.06 4.09
C GLU A 461 -9.43 12.79 4.17
N ARG A 462 -9.86 12.27 3.01
CA ARG A 462 -10.74 11.11 2.90
C ARG A 462 -10.00 9.94 2.26
N ILE A 463 -10.28 8.77 2.78
CA ILE A 463 -9.79 7.49 2.29
C ILE A 463 -10.99 6.69 1.80
N TYR A 464 -10.89 6.19 0.58
CA TYR A 464 -11.78 5.18 0.05
C TYR A 464 -11.14 3.80 0.19
N LEU A 465 -11.88 2.85 0.74
CA LEU A 465 -11.45 1.45 0.84
C LEU A 465 -12.38 0.51 0.08
N GLY A 466 -11.78 -0.49 -0.55
CA GLY A 466 -12.48 -1.68 -1.01
C GLY A 466 -12.23 -2.82 -0.03
N LEU A 467 -13.28 -3.25 0.66
CA LEU A 467 -13.25 -4.40 1.57
C LEU A 467 -13.76 -5.64 0.85
N GLU A 468 -13.04 -6.75 0.98
CA GLU A 468 -13.53 -8.08 0.65
C GLU A 468 -14.06 -8.75 1.91
N THR A 469 -15.28 -9.27 1.87
CA THR A 469 -15.87 -10.02 2.99
C THR A 469 -15.27 -11.42 3.01
N LEU A 470 -14.44 -11.71 4.02
CA LEU A 470 -13.82 -13.02 4.17
C LEU A 470 -14.78 -14.03 4.83
N SER A 471 -15.50 -13.61 5.87
CA SER A 471 -16.54 -14.44 6.48
C SER A 471 -17.55 -13.58 7.24
N SER A 472 -18.83 -13.89 7.06
CA SER A 472 -19.93 -13.25 7.79
C SER A 472 -20.20 -13.88 9.16
N ARG A 473 -19.63 -15.06 9.43
CA ARG A 473 -19.83 -15.83 10.66
C ARG A 473 -18.53 -16.47 11.12
N PRO A 474 -17.52 -15.67 11.49
CA PRO A 474 -16.29 -16.19 12.08
C PRO A 474 -16.58 -16.84 13.44
N VAL A 475 -15.74 -17.77 13.85
CA VAL A 475 -15.83 -18.43 15.16
C VAL A 475 -14.51 -18.25 15.91
N ALA A 476 -14.58 -17.76 17.14
CA ALA A 476 -13.39 -17.68 18.00
C ALA A 476 -12.90 -19.08 18.37
N ALA A 477 -11.60 -19.30 18.21
CA ALA A 477 -10.93 -20.55 18.47
C ALA A 477 -9.68 -20.33 19.34
N SER A 478 -9.27 -21.39 20.01
CA SER A 478 -8.05 -21.48 20.81
C SER A 478 -7.21 -22.61 20.24
N ILE A 479 -5.94 -22.37 19.92
CA ILE A 479 -5.03 -23.41 19.40
C ILE A 479 -3.86 -23.66 20.36
N ARG A 480 -3.57 -24.92 20.65
CA ARG A 480 -2.39 -25.35 21.43
C ARG A 480 -1.55 -26.31 20.59
N PRO A 481 -0.23 -26.08 20.45
CA PRO A 481 0.62 -27.02 19.71
C PRO A 481 0.53 -28.43 20.31
N VAL A 482 0.53 -29.46 19.47
CA VAL A 482 0.50 -30.85 19.95
C VAL A 482 1.83 -31.26 20.61
N ASP A 483 2.92 -30.64 20.17
CA ASP A 483 4.30 -30.85 20.60
C ASP A 483 4.70 -30.02 21.83
N SER A 484 3.95 -28.94 22.15
CA SER A 484 4.23 -28.08 23.31
C SER A 484 3.19 -28.23 24.40
N LYS A 485 3.67 -28.50 25.62
CA LYS A 485 2.84 -28.66 26.81
C LYS A 485 2.31 -27.33 27.36
N LEU A 486 3.08 -26.25 27.20
CA LEU A 486 2.76 -24.94 27.76
C LEU A 486 2.88 -23.85 26.70
N ILE A 487 2.05 -22.83 26.87
CA ILE A 487 2.18 -21.57 26.14
C ILE A 487 3.26 -20.76 26.82
N ASP A 488 4.01 -20.03 26.00
CA ASP A 488 4.99 -19.07 26.48
C ASP A 488 4.34 -18.07 27.47
N PRO A 489 4.74 -18.09 28.75
CA PRO A 489 4.17 -17.23 29.78
C PRO A 489 4.47 -15.74 29.56
N THR A 490 5.40 -15.40 28.66
CA THR A 490 5.72 -14.01 28.31
C THR A 490 4.73 -13.40 27.33
N LEU A 491 3.83 -14.19 26.75
CA LEU A 491 2.82 -13.68 25.83
C LEU A 491 1.82 -12.75 26.55
N PRO A 492 1.39 -11.66 25.89
CA PRO A 492 0.31 -10.82 26.41
C PRO A 492 -0.95 -11.65 26.68
N GLN A 493 -1.64 -11.37 27.80
CA GLN A 493 -2.86 -12.09 28.19
C GLN A 493 -3.94 -12.06 27.10
N GLU A 494 -4.00 -10.97 26.32
CA GLU A 494 -4.94 -10.83 25.20
C GLU A 494 -4.69 -11.79 24.03
N MET A 495 -3.49 -12.38 23.94
CA MET A 495 -3.11 -13.36 22.91
C MET A 495 -3.37 -14.80 23.35
N VAL A 496 -3.87 -15.00 24.57
CA VAL A 496 -4.10 -16.32 25.17
C VAL A 496 -5.57 -16.48 25.55
N TRP A 497 -6.17 -17.61 25.15
CA TRP A 497 -7.54 -17.97 25.53
C TRP A 497 -7.63 -19.49 25.67
N LEU A 498 -8.28 -19.99 26.74
CA LEU A 498 -8.39 -21.42 27.06
C LEU A 498 -7.03 -22.15 27.10
N SER A 499 -5.99 -21.47 27.60
CA SER A 499 -4.60 -21.97 27.60
C SER A 499 -4.13 -22.40 26.20
N GLY A 500 -4.63 -21.73 25.15
CA GLY A 500 -4.25 -21.80 23.73
C GLY A 500 -3.93 -20.39 23.21
N HIS A 501 -3.22 -20.28 22.09
CA HIS A 501 -3.14 -19.02 21.35
C HIS A 501 -4.50 -18.68 20.76
N ILE A 502 -4.82 -17.38 20.70
CA ILE A 502 -6.03 -16.91 20.02
C ILE A 502 -5.98 -17.21 18.52
N SER A 503 -7.14 -17.56 17.96
CA SER A 503 -7.31 -17.77 16.53
C SER A 503 -8.77 -17.57 16.13
N LEU A 504 -9.03 -17.28 14.85
CA LEU A 504 -10.38 -17.20 14.31
C LEU A 504 -10.56 -18.28 13.25
N PHE A 505 -11.54 -19.15 13.45
CA PHE A 505 -11.96 -20.11 12.44
C PHE A 505 -12.87 -19.40 11.43
N VAL A 506 -12.48 -19.51 10.15
CA VAL A 506 -13.04 -18.74 9.05
C VAL A 506 -13.37 -19.70 7.90
N PRO A 507 -14.60 -20.25 7.88
CA PRO A 507 -15.06 -21.01 6.72
C PRO A 507 -15.50 -20.04 5.62
N PHE A 508 -15.05 -20.29 4.39
CA PHE A 508 -15.47 -19.54 3.21
C PHE A 508 -15.45 -20.39 1.95
N ASP A 509 -16.19 -19.99 0.94
CA ASP A 509 -16.27 -20.68 -0.34
C ASP A 509 -15.34 -20.03 -1.36
N ARG A 510 -14.52 -20.82 -2.04
CA ARG A 510 -13.64 -20.36 -3.12
C ARG A 510 -13.71 -21.33 -4.29
N GLY A 511 -14.16 -20.85 -5.45
CA GLY A 511 -14.31 -21.70 -6.65
C GLY A 511 -15.28 -22.87 -6.47
N GLY A 512 -16.37 -22.67 -5.71
CA GLY A 512 -17.37 -23.72 -5.42
C GLY A 512 -16.93 -24.76 -4.40
N ARG A 513 -15.73 -24.62 -3.81
CA ARG A 513 -15.22 -25.50 -2.75
C ARG A 513 -15.21 -24.77 -1.41
N ARG A 514 -15.76 -25.41 -0.39
CA ARG A 514 -15.71 -24.89 0.98
C ARG A 514 -14.32 -25.11 1.56
N ILE A 515 -13.65 -24.01 1.91
CA ILE A 515 -12.34 -24.02 2.52
C ILE A 515 -12.51 -23.74 4.01
N ASN A 516 -11.95 -24.62 4.82
CA ASN A 516 -11.83 -24.42 6.26
C ASN A 516 -10.46 -23.81 6.53
N ALA A 517 -10.45 -22.61 7.10
CA ALA A 517 -9.22 -21.88 7.35
C ALA A 517 -9.19 -21.28 8.76
N LEU A 518 -7.99 -20.93 9.20
CA LEU A 518 -7.74 -20.34 10.50
C LEU A 518 -6.90 -19.07 10.34
N ILE A 519 -7.37 -17.97 10.91
CA ILE A 519 -6.58 -16.75 11.11
C ILE A 519 -5.86 -16.88 12.45
N MET A 520 -4.54 -16.69 12.44
CA MET A 520 -3.70 -16.78 13.63
C MET A 520 -2.51 -15.81 13.55
N PRO A 521 -1.82 -15.54 14.67
CA PRO A 521 -0.55 -14.80 14.64
C PRO A 521 0.47 -15.51 13.75
N ILE A 522 1.25 -14.75 12.97
CA ILE A 522 2.24 -15.32 12.03
C ILE A 522 3.24 -16.25 12.74
N SER A 523 3.61 -15.94 13.98
CA SER A 523 4.51 -16.76 14.80
C SER A 523 3.99 -18.16 15.10
N CYS A 524 2.68 -18.41 14.95
CA CYS A 524 2.06 -19.71 15.15
C CYS A 524 2.07 -20.59 13.90
N TYR A 525 2.45 -20.06 12.73
CA TYR A 525 2.36 -20.81 11.48
C TYR A 525 3.64 -21.60 11.18
N THR A 526 3.47 -22.88 10.85
CA THR A 526 4.47 -23.72 10.21
C THR A 526 3.71 -24.78 9.39
N LEU A 527 4.08 -24.96 8.12
CA LEU A 527 3.40 -25.91 7.23
C LEU A 527 3.42 -27.32 7.83
N GLY A 528 2.25 -27.98 7.90
CA GLY A 528 2.06 -29.31 8.45
C GLY A 528 2.03 -29.40 9.98
N LYS A 529 2.27 -28.29 10.70
CA LYS A 529 2.26 -28.30 12.17
C LYS A 529 0.86 -28.59 12.70
N GLN A 530 0.78 -29.41 13.74
CA GLN A 530 -0.48 -29.85 14.33
C GLN A 530 -0.81 -29.12 15.62
N TYR A 531 -2.10 -28.83 15.79
CA TYR A 531 -2.65 -28.12 16.92
C TYR A 531 -3.89 -28.84 17.49
N TYR A 532 -4.06 -28.78 18.80
CA TYR A 532 -5.35 -28.97 19.44
C TYR A 532 -6.13 -27.66 19.39
N MET A 533 -7.24 -27.65 18.66
CA MET A 533 -8.14 -26.51 18.50
C MET A 533 -9.39 -26.69 19.37
N THR A 534 -9.76 -25.64 20.10
CA THR A 534 -11.04 -25.54 20.81
C THR A 534 -11.88 -24.42 20.24
N ALA A 535 -13.11 -24.71 19.82
CA ALA A 535 -14.05 -23.74 19.29
C ALA A 535 -15.47 -24.11 19.73
N ARG A 536 -16.23 -23.16 20.29
CA ARG A 536 -17.62 -23.38 20.79
C ARG A 536 -17.76 -24.61 21.70
N GLY A 537 -16.78 -24.84 22.58
CA GLY A 537 -16.77 -25.98 23.51
C GLY A 537 -16.46 -27.34 22.87
N LYS A 538 -16.21 -27.41 21.55
CA LYS A 538 -15.78 -28.62 20.85
C LYS A 538 -14.27 -28.63 20.67
N HIS A 539 -13.68 -29.82 20.64
CA HIS A 539 -12.23 -30.01 20.54
C HIS A 539 -11.86 -30.81 19.29
N PHE A 540 -10.78 -30.40 18.63
CA PHE A 540 -10.30 -30.99 17.39
C PHE A 540 -8.77 -31.05 17.40
N GLN A 541 -8.18 -32.05 16.78
CA GLN A 541 -6.79 -32.02 16.34
C GLN A 541 -6.78 -31.64 14.85
N ILE A 542 -6.03 -30.60 14.50
CA ILE A 542 -5.93 -30.06 13.15
C ILE A 542 -4.47 -29.99 12.70
N ALA A 543 -4.25 -29.99 11.39
CA ALA A 543 -2.96 -29.71 10.77
C ALA A 543 -3.05 -28.44 9.92
N LEU A 544 -2.00 -27.61 9.95
CA LEU A 544 -1.92 -26.39 9.14
C LEU A 544 -1.49 -26.72 7.70
N GLY A 545 -2.30 -26.30 6.73
CA GLY A 545 -2.03 -26.39 5.30
C GLY A 545 -1.33 -25.13 4.76
N LYS A 546 -1.50 -24.84 3.48
CA LYS A 546 -0.90 -23.68 2.81
C LYS A 546 -1.45 -22.35 3.36
N VAL A 547 -0.61 -21.32 3.36
CA VAL A 547 -1.05 -19.94 3.60
C VAL A 547 -1.84 -19.45 2.40
N LEU A 548 -3.03 -18.93 2.65
CA LEU A 548 -3.91 -18.33 1.65
C LEU A 548 -3.74 -16.81 1.58
N GLU A 549 -3.51 -16.18 2.73
CA GLU A 549 -3.35 -14.74 2.87
C GLU A 549 -2.40 -14.44 4.04
N LYS A 550 -1.63 -13.36 3.93
CA LYS A 550 -0.71 -12.92 4.97
C LYS A 550 -0.82 -11.41 5.16
N GLY A 551 -1.09 -11.00 6.40
CA GLY A 551 -1.04 -9.61 6.83
C GLY A 551 0.31 -9.24 7.46
N SER A 552 0.33 -8.13 8.19
CA SER A 552 1.53 -7.66 8.91
C SER A 552 1.87 -8.51 10.13
N ASP A 553 0.86 -8.97 10.88
CA ASP A 553 0.98 -9.70 12.15
C ASP A 553 0.14 -10.98 12.19
N TRP A 554 -0.69 -11.25 11.19
CA TRP A 554 -1.55 -12.42 11.08
C TRP A 554 -1.36 -13.16 9.75
N CYS A 555 -1.75 -14.43 9.71
CA CYS A 555 -1.89 -15.20 8.48
C CYS A 555 -3.18 -16.01 8.48
N LEU A 556 -3.72 -16.27 7.29
CA LEU A 556 -4.84 -17.17 7.05
C LEU A 556 -4.28 -18.44 6.41
N ALA A 557 -4.38 -19.57 7.10
CA ALA A 557 -3.93 -20.86 6.61
C ALA A 557 -5.11 -21.81 6.45
N GLU A 558 -5.06 -22.66 5.43
CA GLU A 558 -5.96 -23.83 5.34
C GLU A 558 -5.74 -24.74 6.55
N ILE A 559 -6.80 -25.40 7.00
CA ILE A 559 -6.70 -26.41 8.05
C ILE A 559 -7.32 -27.73 7.61
N GLU A 560 -6.66 -28.82 7.98
CA GLU A 560 -7.15 -30.18 7.78
C GLU A 560 -7.53 -30.78 9.14
N LEU A 561 -8.71 -31.39 9.21
CA LEU A 561 -9.16 -32.09 10.41
C LEU A 561 -8.43 -33.43 10.50
N VAL A 562 -7.62 -33.62 11.54
CA VAL A 562 -6.95 -34.90 11.83
C VAL A 562 -7.88 -35.81 12.61
N LYS A 563 -8.46 -35.32 13.71
CA LYS A 563 -9.44 -36.06 14.52
C LYS A 563 -10.31 -35.13 15.37
N ALA A 564 -11.56 -35.51 15.60
CA ALA A 564 -12.40 -34.89 16.63
C ALA A 564 -12.04 -35.46 18.02
N LEU A 565 -12.13 -34.63 19.06
CA LEU A 565 -11.76 -34.99 20.42
C LEU A 565 -12.96 -34.78 21.36
N GLU A 566 -13.22 -35.74 22.24
CA GLU A 566 -14.23 -35.57 23.29
C GLU A 566 -13.77 -34.60 24.38
N LYS A 567 -12.47 -34.64 24.71
CA LYS A 567 -11.81 -33.76 25.68
C LYS A 567 -10.40 -33.42 25.20
N LEU A 568 -9.89 -32.26 25.61
CA LEU A 568 -8.48 -31.93 25.40
C LEU A 568 -7.60 -32.93 26.15
N PRO A 569 -6.54 -33.46 25.53
CA PRO A 569 -5.57 -34.28 26.25
C PRO A 569 -4.97 -33.47 27.40
N LEU A 570 -4.92 -34.09 28.58
CA LEU A 570 -4.34 -33.50 29.78
C LEU A 570 -2.84 -33.25 29.54
N VAL A 571 -2.41 -32.04 29.90
CA VAL A 571 -1.00 -31.68 29.93
C VAL A 571 -0.40 -32.41 31.13
N MET A 572 0.29 -33.54 30.90
CA MET A 572 1.13 -34.19 31.92
C MET A 572 2.48 -33.52 32.02
#